data_AF-A0A7S0DT24-F1
#
_entry.id   AF-A0A7S0DT24-F1
#
_cell.length_a   1.000
_cell.length_b   1.000
_cell.length_c   1.000
_cell.angle_alpha   90.00
_cell.angle_beta   90.00
_cell.angle_gamma   90.00
#
_symmetry.space_group_name_H-M   'P 1'
#
loop_
_entity.id
_entity.type
_entity.pdbx_description
1 polymer ?
#
loop_
_entity_poly.entity_id
_entity_poly.type
_entity_poly.pdbx_seq_one_letter_code
_entity_poly.pdbx_strand_id
1 'polypeptide(L)'
;EKVDKKVRRNETAYEYVYMASSPLVDHNGREIDRLDVSGEWESLKKTLANANKKLRIRSIYATPEIFRETLTLGCRVLHYAGHGLPSALAFENGEGATHLINRSTLNQIFAVGNSHERVRLVFVAACHSEVSAEAFVGAGVKHVVGVKRDAKLNDKAALTFTTQFYLALMVNTVKEAFQIAKNSVANLTDYGKGESEKYLLLPANGNHDVRIYEDIPRGTMSDHTSPPSVNNLPAVSPNLLGRGEATHAVVSRIVDQKSRVITLTGEAGIGRREVAVAASQYAVQRQIFADGVVYIDLSRSPRTLVGQIAEVLGINSNPPKSEGKLKSTQASYINSDIKFRTTQTLQELSQAQPLTLTLTSLATKLQTKRVLLVAPGLSDAVKKSNPDWRDTFNALIEKLLGSCLGVKLLVTSRVPIKSLLLPKKSLLESVVSIFPLERSQALSLFLNSAPRPIFGRDFTTNPQEAAQLTRHDM
;
A
#
# COMPACT_ATOMS: atom_id res chain seq x y z
N GLU A 1 -9.85 2.06 -43.86
CA GLU A 1 -10.05 3.47 -43.42
C GLU A 1 -11.14 3.73 -42.38
N LYS A 2 -12.46 3.55 -42.63
CA LYS A 2 -13.49 3.76 -41.57
C LYS A 2 -13.42 2.72 -40.44
N VAL A 3 -12.95 1.50 -40.74
CA VAL A 3 -12.72 0.43 -39.76
C VAL A 3 -11.47 0.71 -38.92
N ASP A 4 -10.36 1.12 -39.54
CA ASP A 4 -9.10 1.47 -38.84
C ASP A 4 -9.22 2.69 -37.91
N LYS A 5 -10.03 3.69 -38.28
CA LYS A 5 -10.29 4.87 -37.43
C LYS A 5 -11.16 4.54 -36.21
N LYS A 6 -12.00 3.50 -36.28
CA LYS A 6 -12.83 3.04 -35.15
C LYS A 6 -12.03 2.15 -34.19
N VAL A 7 -11.10 1.35 -34.72
CA VAL A 7 -10.18 0.51 -33.94
C VAL A 7 -9.22 1.36 -33.09
N ARG A 8 -8.67 2.45 -33.63
CA ARG A 8 -7.78 3.36 -32.89
C ARG A 8 -8.48 4.18 -31.78
N ARG A 9 -9.82 4.31 -31.79
CA ARG A 9 -10.57 5.10 -30.79
C ARG A 9 -10.88 4.33 -29.50
N ASN A 10 -10.71 3.00 -29.48
CA ASN A 10 -11.07 2.12 -28.37
C ASN A 10 -9.87 1.39 -27.75
N GLU A 11 -8.63 1.79 -28.04
CA GLU A 11 -7.46 1.23 -27.35
C GLU A 11 -7.49 1.64 -25.87
N THR A 12 -7.75 0.67 -25.00
CA THR A 12 -7.58 0.82 -23.56
C THR A 12 -6.10 0.82 -23.21
N ALA A 13 -5.69 1.58 -22.20
CA ALA A 13 -4.32 1.54 -21.68
C ALA A 13 -3.99 0.17 -21.07
N TYR A 14 -4.98 -0.48 -20.43
CA TYR A 14 -4.81 -1.76 -19.74
C TYR A 14 -5.97 -2.71 -20.00
N GLU A 15 -5.66 -4.01 -20.12
CA GLU A 15 -6.65 -5.08 -20.23
C GLU A 15 -7.24 -5.47 -18.86
N TYR A 16 -6.54 -5.17 -17.78
CA TYR A 16 -6.97 -5.44 -16.42
C TYR A 16 -6.37 -4.42 -15.44
N VAL A 17 -7.21 -3.79 -14.62
CA VAL A 17 -6.75 -2.92 -13.53
C VAL A 17 -7.30 -3.43 -12.21
N TYR A 18 -6.42 -3.67 -11.24
CA TYR A 18 -6.75 -3.93 -9.84
C TYR A 18 -6.64 -2.62 -9.05
N MET A 19 -7.74 -2.15 -8.50
CA MET A 19 -7.82 -0.97 -7.65
C MET A 19 -8.12 -1.39 -6.23
N ALA A 20 -7.17 -1.24 -5.34
CA ALA A 20 -7.32 -1.59 -3.93
C ALA A 20 -7.58 -0.34 -3.08
N SER A 21 -8.43 -0.45 -2.06
CA SER A 21 -8.49 0.52 -0.97
C SER A 21 -8.26 -0.19 0.36
N SER A 22 -7.26 0.26 1.10
CA SER A 22 -6.93 -0.26 2.43
C SER A 22 -6.54 0.93 3.34
N PRO A 23 -7.50 1.82 3.65
CA PRO A 23 -7.27 2.95 4.54
C PRO A 23 -7.00 2.45 5.96
N LEU A 24 -6.37 3.28 6.77
CA LEU A 24 -6.07 3.00 8.18
C LEU A 24 -7.26 3.30 9.09
N VAL A 25 -8.09 4.26 8.67
CA VAL A 25 -9.29 4.69 9.40
C VAL A 25 -10.48 4.95 8.47
N ASP A 26 -11.68 4.86 9.02
CA ASP A 26 -12.93 5.25 8.38
C ASP A 26 -13.06 6.78 8.25
N HIS A 27 -14.20 7.23 7.72
CA HIS A 27 -14.52 8.66 7.54
C HIS A 27 -14.74 9.42 8.87
N ASN A 28 -14.89 8.70 9.99
CA ASN A 28 -15.00 9.26 11.33
C ASN A 28 -13.66 9.21 12.09
N GLY A 29 -12.59 8.73 11.45
CA GLY A 29 -11.27 8.58 12.07
C GLY A 29 -11.11 7.34 12.95
N ARG A 30 -12.03 6.37 12.89
CA ARG A 30 -11.98 5.11 13.64
C ARG A 30 -11.21 4.06 12.88
N GLU A 31 -10.46 3.21 13.58
CA GLU A 31 -9.75 2.09 12.96
C GLU A 31 -10.68 1.18 12.15
N ILE A 32 -10.20 0.76 10.97
CA ILE A 32 -10.90 -0.14 10.07
C ILE A 32 -10.12 -1.43 9.89
N ASP A 33 -10.83 -2.52 9.63
CA ASP A 33 -10.22 -3.84 9.42
C ASP A 33 -9.26 -3.80 8.22
N ARG A 34 -8.08 -4.40 8.38
CA ARG A 34 -7.08 -4.47 7.33
C ARG A 34 -7.39 -5.59 6.36
N LEU A 35 -7.45 -5.25 5.08
CA LEU A 35 -7.60 -6.21 3.99
C LEU A 35 -6.21 -6.61 3.45
N ASP A 36 -6.00 -7.91 3.17
CA ASP A 36 -4.79 -8.40 2.50
C ASP A 36 -4.88 -8.22 0.98
N VAL A 37 -4.93 -6.97 0.55
CA VAL A 37 -4.97 -6.58 -0.87
C VAL A 37 -3.69 -6.98 -1.62
N SER A 38 -2.57 -7.15 -0.90
CA SER A 38 -1.30 -7.57 -1.50
C SER A 38 -1.32 -9.06 -1.83
N GLY A 39 -1.78 -9.90 -0.91
CA GLY A 39 -1.95 -11.33 -1.14
C GLY A 39 -2.99 -11.64 -2.21
N GLU A 40 -4.11 -10.89 -2.21
CA GLU A 40 -5.13 -11.01 -3.26
C GLU A 40 -4.55 -10.66 -4.64
N TRP A 41 -3.86 -9.52 -4.77
CA TRP A 41 -3.24 -9.12 -6.03
C TRP A 41 -2.22 -10.16 -6.54
N GLU A 42 -1.37 -10.68 -5.66
CA GLU A 42 -0.37 -11.68 -6.04
C GLU A 42 -1.02 -12.98 -6.55
N SER A 43 -2.15 -13.37 -5.96
CA SER A 43 -2.94 -14.54 -6.37
C SER A 43 -3.61 -14.31 -7.73
N LEU A 44 -4.19 -13.13 -7.93
CA LEU A 44 -4.79 -12.74 -9.21
C LEU A 44 -3.75 -12.63 -10.32
N LYS A 45 -2.59 -12.04 -10.05
CA LYS A 45 -1.49 -11.92 -11.02
C LYS A 45 -1.04 -13.29 -11.53
N LYS A 46 -0.90 -14.28 -10.65
CA LYS A 46 -0.61 -15.68 -11.04
C LYS A 46 -1.71 -16.27 -11.91
N THR A 47 -2.97 -16.04 -11.55
CA THR A 47 -4.15 -16.49 -12.31
C THR A 47 -4.18 -15.91 -13.72
N LEU A 48 -3.95 -14.60 -13.86
CA LEU A 48 -3.93 -13.91 -15.15
C LEU A 48 -2.74 -14.36 -16.01
N ALA A 49 -1.58 -14.62 -15.40
CA ALA A 49 -0.39 -15.12 -16.11
C ALA A 49 -0.65 -16.49 -16.77
N ASN A 50 -1.39 -17.38 -16.09
CA ASN A 50 -1.70 -18.73 -16.58
C ASN A 50 -2.61 -18.75 -17.81
N ALA A 51 -3.28 -17.64 -18.12
CA ALA A 51 -4.19 -17.54 -19.24
C ALA A 51 -3.52 -17.53 -20.63
N ASN A 52 -2.20 -17.33 -20.69
CA ASN A 52 -1.42 -17.22 -21.94
C ASN A 52 -2.00 -16.19 -22.94
N LYS A 53 -2.45 -15.05 -22.42
CA LYS A 53 -3.00 -13.92 -23.17
C LYS A 53 -2.08 -12.72 -23.03
N LYS A 54 -1.92 -11.93 -24.10
CA LYS A 54 -1.13 -10.69 -24.10
C LYS A 54 -1.87 -9.59 -23.36
N LEU A 55 -1.74 -9.58 -22.03
CA LEU A 55 -2.44 -8.66 -21.13
C LEU A 55 -1.49 -7.61 -20.57
N ARG A 56 -1.87 -6.32 -20.62
CA ARG A 56 -1.26 -5.27 -19.81
C ARG A 56 -2.09 -5.10 -18.55
N ILE A 57 -1.49 -5.40 -17.40
CA ILE A 57 -2.16 -5.33 -16.11
C ILE A 57 -1.55 -4.20 -15.26
N ARG A 58 -2.34 -3.64 -14.33
CA ARG A 58 -1.85 -2.65 -13.37
C ARG A 58 -2.58 -2.79 -12.04
N SER A 59 -1.86 -2.79 -10.94
CA SER A 59 -2.40 -2.62 -9.59
C SER A 59 -2.14 -1.21 -9.09
N ILE A 60 -3.11 -0.63 -8.39
CA ILE A 60 -3.00 0.73 -7.84
C ILE A 60 -3.92 0.93 -6.63
N TYR A 61 -3.58 1.88 -5.75
CA TYR A 61 -4.46 2.27 -4.66
C TYR A 61 -5.53 3.26 -5.13
N ALA A 62 -6.76 3.07 -4.68
CA ALA A 62 -7.95 3.76 -5.17
C ALA A 62 -8.13 5.12 -4.49
N THR A 63 -7.59 6.19 -5.07
CA THR A 63 -8.03 7.57 -4.78
C THR A 63 -9.01 8.05 -5.84
N PRO A 64 -9.84 9.08 -5.55
CA PRO A 64 -10.74 9.66 -6.56
C PRO A 64 -9.99 10.13 -7.81
N GLU A 65 -8.78 10.67 -7.66
CA GLU A 65 -7.93 11.16 -8.74
C GLU A 65 -7.45 10.01 -9.62
N ILE A 66 -6.88 8.96 -9.02
CA ILE A 66 -6.38 7.78 -9.73
C ILE A 66 -7.51 7.04 -10.45
N PHE A 67 -8.70 6.99 -9.84
CA PHE A 67 -9.87 6.41 -10.45
C PHE A 67 -10.31 7.16 -11.70
N ARG A 68 -10.39 8.50 -11.63
CA ARG A 68 -10.67 9.33 -12.81
C ARG A 68 -9.61 9.13 -13.90
N GLU A 69 -8.32 9.15 -13.54
CA GLU A 69 -7.21 8.91 -14.48
C GLU A 69 -7.37 7.55 -15.18
N THR A 70 -7.62 6.49 -14.41
CA THR A 70 -7.79 5.11 -14.91
C THR A 70 -8.93 5.02 -15.92
N LEU A 71 -10.05 5.69 -15.66
CA LEU A 71 -11.21 5.71 -16.55
C LEU A 71 -11.00 6.59 -17.79
N THR A 72 -10.30 7.72 -17.63
CA THR A 72 -9.90 8.59 -18.75
C THR A 72 -8.97 7.85 -19.72
N LEU A 73 -7.93 7.20 -19.22
CA LEU A 73 -7.00 6.38 -20.02
C LEU A 73 -7.65 5.10 -20.55
N GLY A 74 -8.71 4.63 -19.89
CA GLY A 74 -9.48 3.45 -20.25
C GLY A 74 -8.83 2.14 -19.81
N CYS A 75 -9.63 1.30 -19.17
CA CYS A 75 -9.27 -0.08 -18.86
C CYS A 75 -10.40 -1.01 -19.29
N ARG A 76 -10.07 -2.21 -19.75
CA ARG A 76 -11.07 -3.17 -20.24
C ARG A 76 -11.85 -3.84 -19.10
N VAL A 77 -11.13 -4.25 -18.06
CA VAL A 77 -11.67 -4.82 -16.83
C VAL A 77 -11.14 -4.03 -15.65
N LEU A 78 -12.05 -3.60 -14.79
CA LEU A 78 -11.73 -2.92 -13.54
C LEU A 78 -12.15 -3.81 -12.37
N HIS A 79 -11.20 -4.25 -11.57
CA HIS A 79 -11.43 -4.93 -10.30
C HIS A 79 -11.21 -3.94 -9.17
N TYR A 80 -12.23 -3.65 -8.38
CA TYR A 80 -12.11 -2.85 -7.16
C TYR A 80 -12.19 -3.77 -5.94
N ALA A 81 -11.18 -3.72 -5.08
CA ALA A 81 -11.13 -4.43 -3.81
C ALA A 81 -11.05 -3.42 -2.66
N GLY A 82 -11.95 -3.50 -1.68
CA GLY A 82 -11.94 -2.57 -0.56
C GLY A 82 -13.18 -2.68 0.31
N HIS A 83 -13.33 -1.73 1.22
CA HIS A 83 -14.51 -1.65 2.07
C HIS A 83 -15.69 -1.03 1.31
N GLY A 84 -16.89 -1.49 1.62
CA GLY A 84 -18.13 -0.95 1.09
C GLY A 84 -19.10 -0.62 2.22
N LEU A 85 -19.82 0.47 2.03
CA LEU A 85 -20.89 0.93 2.90
C LEU A 85 -22.21 0.85 2.14
N PRO A 86 -23.37 0.83 2.81
CA PRO A 86 -24.67 0.66 2.16
C PRO A 86 -24.98 1.60 0.99
N SER A 87 -24.32 2.75 0.89
CA SER A 87 -24.52 3.74 -0.18
C SER A 87 -23.24 4.31 -0.79
N ALA A 88 -22.07 3.71 -0.50
CA ALA A 88 -20.78 4.23 -0.96
C ALA A 88 -19.67 3.17 -0.99
N LEU A 89 -18.66 3.39 -1.82
CA LEU A 89 -17.38 2.68 -1.76
C LEU A 89 -16.37 3.50 -0.96
N ALA A 90 -15.56 2.82 -0.14
CA ALA A 90 -14.51 3.44 0.66
C ALA A 90 -13.21 3.54 -0.15
N PHE A 91 -12.93 4.70 -0.73
CA PHE A 91 -11.65 4.99 -1.40
C PHE A 91 -10.66 5.57 -0.39
N GLU A 92 -9.43 5.85 -0.81
CA GLU A 92 -8.43 6.54 0.01
C GLU A 92 -8.42 8.05 -0.27
N ASN A 93 -8.27 8.85 0.78
CA ASN A 93 -8.08 10.30 0.66
C ASN A 93 -6.62 10.72 0.40
N GLY A 94 -5.70 9.76 0.31
CA GLY A 94 -4.26 9.99 0.17
C GLY A 94 -3.50 10.22 1.49
N GLU A 95 -4.20 10.33 2.62
CA GLU A 95 -3.64 10.58 3.96
C GLU A 95 -3.85 9.43 4.95
N GLY A 96 -4.32 8.28 4.46
CA GLY A 96 -4.60 7.10 5.30
C GLY A 96 -6.03 7.01 5.81
N ALA A 97 -6.93 7.92 5.42
CA ALA A 97 -8.34 7.85 5.78
C ALA A 97 -9.23 7.52 4.58
N THR A 98 -10.45 7.10 4.89
CA THR A 98 -11.48 6.79 3.90
C THR A 98 -12.04 8.05 3.24
N HIS A 99 -12.12 8.03 1.91
CA HIS A 99 -12.90 8.95 1.09
C HIS A 99 -14.12 8.21 0.52
N LEU A 100 -15.33 8.64 0.86
CA LEU A 100 -16.54 7.95 0.42
C LEU A 100 -16.93 8.36 -1.02
N ILE A 101 -17.01 7.38 -1.91
CA ILE A 101 -17.52 7.54 -3.27
C ILE A 101 -18.94 6.99 -3.35
N ASN A 102 -19.92 7.89 -3.42
CA ASN A 102 -21.34 7.53 -3.52
C ASN A 102 -21.79 7.34 -4.99
N ARG A 103 -23.03 6.87 -5.16
CA ARG A 103 -23.65 6.67 -6.48
C ARG A 103 -23.63 7.90 -7.38
N SER A 104 -23.91 9.09 -6.85
CA SER A 104 -23.93 10.32 -7.64
C SER A 104 -22.54 10.66 -8.18
N THR A 105 -21.50 10.49 -7.36
CA THR A 105 -20.10 10.70 -7.76
C THR A 105 -19.66 9.66 -8.78
N LEU A 106 -20.00 8.38 -8.62
CA LEU A 106 -19.72 7.34 -9.62
C LEU A 106 -20.35 7.69 -10.98
N ASN A 107 -21.63 8.05 -10.98
CA ASN A 107 -22.35 8.42 -12.20
C ASN A 107 -21.70 9.62 -12.90
N GLN A 108 -21.31 10.66 -12.14
CA GLN A 108 -20.63 11.84 -12.69
C GLN A 108 -19.28 11.48 -13.33
N ILE A 109 -18.49 10.61 -12.71
CA ILE A 109 -17.17 10.22 -13.21
C ILE A 109 -17.28 9.43 -14.53
N PHE A 110 -18.30 8.57 -14.68
CA PHE A 110 -18.48 7.76 -15.89
C PHE A 110 -19.26 8.46 -17.02
N ALA A 111 -20.13 9.42 -16.69
CA ALA A 111 -20.89 10.18 -17.68
C ALA A 111 -19.98 11.02 -18.60
N VAL A 112 -18.80 11.41 -18.11
CA VAL A 112 -17.86 12.27 -18.84
C VAL A 112 -16.86 11.40 -19.63
N GLY A 113 -16.83 11.56 -20.97
CA GLY A 113 -15.75 11.06 -21.83
C GLY A 113 -15.91 9.65 -22.43
N ASN A 114 -17.13 9.11 -22.50
CA ASN A 114 -17.43 7.76 -23.01
C ASN A 114 -16.63 6.63 -22.32
N SER A 115 -16.26 6.83 -21.05
CA SER A 115 -15.43 5.88 -20.29
C SER A 115 -16.08 4.49 -20.16
N HIS A 116 -17.42 4.43 -20.17
CA HIS A 116 -18.20 3.19 -20.18
C HIS A 116 -18.02 2.34 -21.46
N GLU A 117 -17.61 2.92 -22.59
CA GLU A 117 -17.30 2.14 -23.80
C GLU A 117 -15.94 1.44 -23.68
N ARG A 118 -15.04 1.99 -22.87
CA ARG A 118 -13.69 1.46 -22.61
C ARG A 118 -13.70 0.41 -21.50
N VAL A 119 -14.55 0.59 -20.48
CA VAL A 119 -14.75 -0.39 -19.38
C VAL A 119 -15.84 -1.38 -19.73
N ARG A 120 -15.45 -2.62 -20.04
CA ARG A 120 -16.38 -3.69 -20.43
C ARG A 120 -16.92 -4.46 -19.24
N LEU A 121 -16.11 -4.64 -18.19
CA LEU A 121 -16.50 -5.33 -16.97
C LEU A 121 -15.96 -4.63 -15.73
N VAL A 122 -16.81 -4.48 -14.72
CA VAL A 122 -16.41 -4.05 -13.37
C VAL A 122 -16.66 -5.18 -12.39
N PHE A 123 -15.70 -5.46 -11.52
CA PHE A 123 -15.88 -6.34 -10.37
C PHE A 123 -15.74 -5.48 -9.10
N VAL A 124 -16.75 -5.45 -8.25
CA VAL A 124 -16.74 -4.69 -6.99
C VAL A 124 -16.65 -5.65 -5.80
N ALA A 125 -15.42 -6.04 -5.46
CA ALA A 125 -15.07 -6.86 -4.29
C ALA A 125 -15.09 -6.01 -3.02
N ALA A 126 -16.31 -5.64 -2.60
CA ALA A 126 -16.59 -4.94 -1.35
C ALA A 126 -17.89 -5.47 -0.74
N CYS A 127 -17.97 -5.52 0.59
CA CYS A 127 -19.23 -5.83 1.25
C CYS A 127 -20.27 -4.73 0.95
N HIS A 128 -21.56 -5.07 0.92
CA HIS A 128 -22.64 -4.12 0.61
C HIS A 128 -22.54 -3.46 -0.80
N SER A 129 -21.83 -4.08 -1.77
CA SER A 129 -21.51 -3.42 -3.05
C SER A 129 -22.63 -3.36 -4.08
N GLU A 130 -23.80 -3.97 -3.82
CA GLU A 130 -24.96 -3.98 -4.73
C GLU A 130 -25.35 -2.57 -5.24
N VAL A 131 -25.45 -1.59 -4.33
CA VAL A 131 -25.81 -0.20 -4.71
C VAL A 131 -24.76 0.45 -5.62
N SER A 132 -23.48 0.15 -5.36
CA SER A 132 -22.37 0.64 -6.19
C SER A 132 -22.32 -0.10 -7.53
N ALA A 133 -22.64 -1.40 -7.54
CA ALA A 133 -22.72 -2.20 -8.75
C ALA A 133 -23.84 -1.71 -9.68
N GLU A 134 -25.02 -1.40 -9.12
CA GLU A 134 -26.10 -0.73 -9.85
C GLU A 134 -25.70 0.65 -10.37
N ALA A 135 -24.88 1.40 -9.63
CA ALA A 135 -24.37 2.69 -10.09
C ALA A 135 -23.50 2.51 -11.35
N PHE A 136 -22.60 1.51 -11.38
CA PHE A 136 -21.82 1.20 -12.59
C PHE A 136 -22.71 0.82 -13.77
N VAL A 137 -23.77 0.03 -13.55
CA VAL A 137 -24.76 -0.29 -14.59
C VAL A 137 -25.48 0.96 -15.08
N GLY A 138 -25.98 1.81 -14.17
CA GLY A 138 -26.64 3.07 -14.50
C GLY A 138 -25.73 4.05 -15.24
N ALA A 139 -24.42 3.91 -15.05
CA ALA A 139 -23.39 4.65 -15.76
C ALA A 139 -23.00 4.05 -17.14
N GLY A 140 -23.65 2.95 -17.55
CA GLY A 140 -23.49 2.34 -18.87
C GLY A 140 -22.52 1.15 -18.93
N VAL A 141 -21.95 0.70 -17.81
CA VAL A 141 -21.12 -0.51 -17.79
C VAL A 141 -22.00 -1.74 -18.02
N LYS A 142 -21.65 -2.54 -19.03
CA LYS A 142 -22.49 -3.65 -19.51
C LYS A 142 -22.48 -4.88 -18.60
N HIS A 143 -21.38 -5.08 -17.86
CA HIS A 143 -21.21 -6.25 -17.01
C HIS A 143 -20.60 -5.82 -15.68
N VAL A 144 -21.32 -6.07 -14.59
CA VAL A 144 -20.86 -5.74 -13.25
C VAL A 144 -21.04 -6.93 -12.33
N VAL A 145 -19.96 -7.37 -11.70
CA VAL A 145 -20.01 -8.35 -10.61
C VAL A 145 -20.01 -7.57 -9.29
N GLY A 146 -21.01 -7.82 -8.45
CA GLY A 146 -21.14 -7.22 -7.12
C GLY A 146 -21.49 -8.25 -6.06
N VAL A 147 -21.69 -7.76 -4.84
CA VAL A 147 -22.04 -8.54 -3.66
C VAL A 147 -23.33 -7.99 -3.08
N LYS A 148 -24.26 -8.88 -2.70
CA LYS A 148 -25.57 -8.53 -2.12
C LYS A 148 -25.44 -7.54 -0.96
N ARG A 149 -26.43 -6.65 -0.86
CA ARG A 149 -26.43 -5.56 0.12
C ARG A 149 -26.24 -6.03 1.55
N ASP A 150 -26.81 -7.14 1.99
CA ASP A 150 -26.74 -7.57 3.40
C ASP A 150 -25.76 -8.72 3.65
N ALA A 151 -24.76 -8.85 2.76
CA ALA A 151 -23.80 -9.95 2.79
C ALA A 151 -22.38 -9.47 3.15
N LYS A 152 -21.78 -10.12 4.15
CA LYS A 152 -20.33 -10.16 4.35
C LYS A 152 -19.76 -11.40 3.67
N LEU A 153 -18.64 -11.25 2.96
CA LEU A 153 -17.97 -12.38 2.32
C LEU A 153 -16.94 -13.00 3.27
N ASN A 154 -16.78 -14.32 3.20
CA ASN A 154 -15.62 -14.99 3.74
C ASN A 154 -14.41 -14.79 2.81
N ASP A 155 -13.23 -14.45 3.35
CA ASP A 155 -12.03 -14.17 2.55
C ASP A 155 -11.62 -15.34 1.64
N LYS A 156 -11.72 -16.58 2.13
CA LYS A 156 -11.35 -17.79 1.37
C LYS A 156 -12.35 -18.04 0.24
N ALA A 157 -13.64 -17.80 0.48
CA ALA A 157 -14.68 -17.85 -0.54
C ALA A 157 -14.48 -16.74 -1.60
N ALA A 158 -14.16 -15.52 -1.17
CA ALA A 158 -13.87 -14.38 -2.04
C ALA A 158 -12.68 -14.64 -2.96
N LEU A 159 -11.56 -15.10 -2.40
CA LEU A 159 -10.37 -15.48 -3.16
C LEU A 159 -10.65 -16.62 -4.15
N THR A 160 -11.43 -17.62 -3.72
CA THR A 160 -11.84 -18.75 -4.60
C THR A 160 -12.69 -18.24 -5.76
N PHE A 161 -13.68 -17.40 -5.48
CA PHE A 161 -14.54 -16.82 -6.50
C PHE A 161 -13.74 -16.03 -7.53
N THR A 162 -12.93 -15.07 -7.08
CA THR A 162 -12.19 -14.16 -7.97
C THR A 162 -11.19 -14.92 -8.84
N THR A 163 -10.45 -15.87 -8.25
CA THR A 163 -9.49 -16.73 -8.98
C THR A 163 -10.18 -17.54 -10.07
N GLN A 164 -11.27 -18.23 -9.74
CA GLN A 164 -11.98 -19.08 -10.70
C GLN A 164 -12.72 -18.25 -11.76
N PHE A 165 -13.28 -17.12 -11.36
CA PHE A 165 -13.94 -16.18 -12.27
C PHE A 165 -12.98 -15.68 -13.33
N TYR A 166 -11.82 -15.14 -12.95
CA TYR A 166 -10.88 -14.57 -13.92
C TYR A 166 -10.20 -15.63 -14.77
N LEU A 167 -9.90 -16.82 -14.22
CA LEU A 167 -9.40 -17.93 -15.03
C LEU A 167 -10.41 -18.32 -16.11
N ALA A 168 -11.68 -18.46 -15.75
CA ALA A 168 -12.73 -18.83 -16.69
C ALA A 168 -13.03 -17.71 -17.71
N LEU A 169 -12.99 -16.43 -17.28
CA LEU A 169 -13.29 -15.26 -18.12
C LEU A 169 -12.35 -15.13 -19.32
N MET A 170 -11.16 -15.73 -19.25
CA MET A 170 -10.16 -15.68 -20.32
C MET A 170 -10.56 -16.45 -21.57
N VAL A 171 -11.45 -17.44 -21.44
CA VAL A 171 -11.88 -18.33 -22.53
C VAL A 171 -13.40 -18.45 -22.68
N ASN A 172 -14.16 -18.13 -21.63
CA ASN A 172 -15.61 -18.24 -21.59
C ASN A 172 -16.30 -16.87 -21.69
N THR A 173 -17.61 -16.90 -21.84
CA THR A 173 -18.45 -15.70 -21.68
C THR A 173 -18.46 -15.23 -20.23
N VAL A 174 -18.89 -13.99 -19.98
CA VAL A 174 -19.06 -13.46 -18.62
C VAL A 174 -20.01 -14.35 -17.80
N LYS A 175 -21.12 -14.77 -18.40
CA LYS A 175 -22.14 -15.61 -17.76
C LYS A 175 -21.57 -16.97 -17.32
N GLU A 176 -20.89 -17.65 -18.23
CA GLU A 176 -20.27 -18.95 -17.94
C GLU A 176 -19.18 -18.82 -16.88
N ALA A 177 -18.31 -17.80 -16.98
CA ALA A 177 -17.25 -17.55 -16.01
C ALA A 177 -17.82 -17.28 -14.61
N PHE A 178 -18.89 -16.50 -14.52
CA PHE A 178 -19.60 -16.24 -13.27
C PHE A 178 -20.19 -17.53 -12.68
N GLN A 179 -20.81 -18.38 -13.50
CA GLN A 179 -21.37 -19.64 -13.03
C GLN A 179 -20.29 -20.63 -12.56
N ILE A 180 -19.15 -20.72 -13.27
CA ILE A 180 -18.00 -21.53 -12.86
C ILE A 180 -17.51 -21.08 -11.48
N ALA A 181 -17.32 -19.77 -11.28
CA ALA A 181 -16.89 -19.22 -10.00
C ALA A 181 -17.87 -19.50 -8.86
N LYS A 182 -19.18 -19.30 -9.10
CA LYS A 182 -20.24 -19.65 -8.12
C LYS A 182 -20.17 -21.13 -7.74
N ASN A 183 -20.04 -22.02 -8.71
CA ASN A 183 -19.98 -23.46 -8.47
C ASN A 183 -18.72 -23.84 -7.67
N SER A 184 -17.57 -23.21 -7.94
CA SER A 184 -16.34 -23.44 -7.18
C SER A 184 -16.49 -23.03 -5.70
N VAL A 185 -17.16 -21.92 -5.41
CA VAL A 185 -17.44 -21.50 -4.02
C VAL A 185 -18.42 -22.45 -3.35
N ALA A 186 -19.49 -22.87 -4.05
CA ALA A 186 -20.50 -23.77 -3.51
C ALA A 186 -19.93 -25.14 -3.06
N ASN A 187 -18.81 -25.56 -3.69
CA ASN A 187 -18.13 -26.82 -3.40
C ASN A 187 -17.10 -26.73 -2.26
N LEU A 188 -16.91 -25.57 -1.62
CA LEU A 188 -16.06 -25.45 -0.43
C LEU A 188 -16.71 -26.14 0.77
N THR A 189 -15.99 -27.04 1.42
CA THR A 189 -16.48 -27.90 2.52
C THR A 189 -16.90 -27.13 3.76
N ASP A 190 -16.21 -26.03 4.05
CA ASP A 190 -16.29 -25.37 5.37
C ASP A 190 -17.31 -24.22 5.40
N TYR A 191 -17.61 -23.63 4.23
CA TYR A 191 -18.44 -22.40 4.13
C TYR A 191 -19.31 -22.33 2.86
N GLY A 192 -19.25 -23.32 1.96
CA GLY A 192 -19.74 -23.17 0.58
C GLY A 192 -21.26 -22.98 0.42
N LYS A 193 -22.07 -23.52 1.34
CA LYS A 193 -23.54 -23.40 1.29
C LYS A 193 -23.97 -22.00 1.73
N GLY A 194 -24.08 -21.09 0.77
CA GLY A 194 -24.62 -19.74 0.95
C GLY A 194 -23.67 -18.63 0.51
N GLU A 195 -22.35 -18.85 0.59
CA GLU A 195 -21.36 -17.88 0.11
C GLU A 195 -21.49 -17.63 -1.41
N SER A 196 -21.75 -18.68 -2.20
CA SER A 196 -21.92 -18.56 -3.66
C SER A 196 -23.08 -17.65 -4.03
N GLU A 197 -24.15 -17.63 -3.23
CA GLU A 197 -25.37 -16.88 -3.49
C GLU A 197 -25.26 -15.40 -3.11
N LYS A 198 -24.13 -14.98 -2.52
CA LYS A 198 -23.86 -13.57 -2.19
C LYS A 198 -23.43 -12.76 -3.41
N TYR A 199 -22.94 -13.41 -4.46
CA TYR A 199 -22.51 -12.74 -5.69
C TYR A 199 -23.67 -12.45 -6.63
N LEU A 200 -23.60 -11.27 -7.26
CA LEU A 200 -24.57 -10.78 -8.23
C LEU A 200 -23.85 -10.50 -9.56
N LEU A 201 -24.49 -10.85 -10.67
CA LEU A 201 -24.10 -10.42 -12.00
C LEU A 201 -25.17 -9.46 -12.52
N LEU A 202 -24.77 -8.23 -12.82
CA LEU A 202 -25.66 -7.13 -13.19
C LEU A 202 -25.30 -6.55 -14.57
N PRO A 203 -26.29 -6.02 -15.31
CA PRO A 203 -27.73 -6.03 -14.97
C PRO A 203 -28.33 -7.43 -15.07
N ALA A 204 -29.24 -7.81 -14.18
CA ALA A 204 -29.76 -9.19 -14.11
C ALA A 204 -30.36 -9.70 -15.45
N ASN A 205 -30.94 -8.80 -16.24
CA ASN A 205 -31.53 -9.09 -17.56
C ASN A 205 -30.61 -8.70 -18.73
N GLY A 206 -29.32 -8.45 -18.46
CA GLY A 206 -28.33 -8.10 -19.48
C GLY A 206 -27.89 -9.29 -20.30
N ASN A 207 -27.45 -9.04 -21.54
CA ASN A 207 -26.75 -10.06 -22.32
C ASN A 207 -25.32 -10.24 -21.77
N HIS A 208 -25.10 -11.29 -20.98
CA HIS A 208 -23.80 -11.67 -20.43
C HIS A 208 -23.11 -12.81 -21.21
N ASP A 209 -23.70 -13.26 -22.32
CA ASP A 209 -23.14 -14.27 -23.22
C ASP A 209 -22.11 -13.62 -24.16
N VAL A 210 -21.15 -12.89 -23.58
CA VAL A 210 -20.12 -12.09 -24.27
C VAL A 210 -18.74 -12.50 -23.77
N ARG A 211 -17.81 -12.74 -24.69
CA ARG A 211 -16.41 -13.05 -24.36
C ARG A 211 -15.59 -11.78 -24.21
N ILE A 212 -15.16 -11.48 -22.99
CA ILE A 212 -14.42 -10.25 -22.71
C ILE A 212 -13.01 -10.28 -23.28
N TYR A 213 -12.38 -11.44 -23.52
CA TYR A 213 -10.98 -11.48 -24.00
C TYR A 213 -10.81 -12.17 -25.37
N GLU A 214 -11.86 -12.16 -26.20
CA GLU A 214 -11.88 -12.83 -27.50
C GLU A 214 -10.89 -12.22 -28.52
N ASP A 215 -10.85 -10.89 -28.60
CA ASP A 215 -9.98 -10.09 -29.47
C ASP A 215 -8.54 -9.95 -28.93
N ILE A 216 -8.23 -10.50 -27.76
CA ILE A 216 -6.89 -10.46 -27.18
C ILE A 216 -6.08 -11.68 -27.66
N PRO A 217 -4.95 -11.48 -28.36
CA PRO A 217 -4.13 -12.58 -28.85
C PRO A 217 -3.43 -13.32 -27.70
N ARG A 218 -2.95 -14.53 -27.99
CA ARG A 218 -2.04 -15.24 -27.10
C ARG A 218 -0.72 -14.47 -26.95
N GLY A 219 -0.09 -14.59 -25.78
CA GLY A 219 1.19 -13.96 -25.52
C GLY A 219 1.47 -13.77 -24.03
N THR A 220 2.58 -13.11 -23.75
CA THR A 220 3.04 -12.86 -22.38
C THR A 220 2.32 -11.65 -21.77
N MET A 221 1.90 -11.81 -20.53
CA MET A 221 1.38 -10.72 -19.70
C MET A 221 2.49 -9.76 -19.28
N SER A 222 2.23 -8.45 -19.29
CA SER A 222 3.11 -7.41 -18.75
C SER A 222 2.46 -6.71 -17.56
N ASP A 223 3.18 -6.65 -16.45
CA ASP A 223 2.76 -5.92 -15.25
C ASP A 223 3.31 -4.49 -15.26
N HIS A 224 2.40 -3.52 -15.30
CA HIS A 224 2.68 -2.09 -15.29
C HIS A 224 2.41 -1.46 -13.90
N THR A 225 2.27 -2.29 -12.86
CA THR A 225 2.25 -1.85 -11.47
C THR A 225 3.57 -1.19 -11.12
N SER A 226 3.52 0.03 -10.59
CA SER A 226 4.73 0.69 -10.10
C SER A 226 5.28 -0.06 -8.87
N PRO A 227 6.57 -0.40 -8.84
CA PRO A 227 7.14 -1.11 -7.69
C PRO A 227 7.10 -0.23 -6.44
N PRO A 228 6.98 -0.80 -5.24
CA PRO A 228 7.09 -0.03 -4.00
C PRO A 228 8.39 0.79 -3.93
N SER A 229 8.36 1.90 -3.20
CA SER A 229 9.57 2.71 -3.00
C SER A 229 10.71 1.87 -2.41
N VAL A 230 11.94 2.12 -2.88
CA VAL A 230 13.15 1.46 -2.36
C VAL A 230 13.24 1.69 -0.84
N ASN A 231 13.48 0.62 -0.08
CA ASN A 231 13.53 0.71 1.38
C ASN A 231 14.28 -0.46 2.02
N ASN A 232 14.62 -0.29 3.29
CA ASN A 232 15.18 -1.32 4.18
C ASN A 232 14.34 -1.46 5.47
N LEU A 233 13.03 -1.23 5.39
CA LEU A 233 12.14 -1.26 6.54
C LEU A 233 11.98 -2.70 7.07
N PRO A 234 11.87 -2.88 8.40
CA PRO A 234 11.39 -4.14 8.96
C PRO A 234 9.98 -4.47 8.45
N ALA A 235 9.64 -5.76 8.46
CA ALA A 235 8.26 -6.19 8.26
C ALA A 235 7.37 -5.66 9.39
N VAL A 236 6.11 -5.33 9.07
CA VAL A 236 5.13 -4.96 10.09
C VAL A 236 4.84 -6.19 10.95
N SER A 237 4.85 -6.02 12.27
CA SER A 237 4.46 -7.10 13.17
C SER A 237 2.99 -7.52 12.91
N PRO A 238 2.71 -8.83 12.81
CA PRO A 238 1.33 -9.32 12.70
C PRO A 238 0.50 -9.00 13.95
N ASN A 239 1.16 -8.72 15.09
CA ASN A 239 0.51 -8.37 16.36
C ASN A 239 0.33 -6.85 16.53
N LEU A 240 0.38 -6.06 15.45
CA LEU A 240 0.08 -4.63 15.53
C LEU A 240 -1.44 -4.40 15.52
N LEU A 241 -2.09 -4.64 16.66
CA LEU A 241 -3.54 -4.50 16.83
C LEU A 241 -3.89 -3.21 17.59
N GLY A 242 -5.02 -2.59 17.23
CA GLY A 242 -5.55 -1.40 17.91
C GLY A 242 -4.70 -0.14 17.71
N ARG A 243 -3.94 -0.09 16.60
CA ARG A 243 -3.00 1.00 16.30
C ARG A 243 -3.29 1.68 14.97
N GLY A 244 -4.45 1.43 14.36
CA GLY A 244 -4.87 2.06 13.11
C GLY A 244 -4.90 3.59 13.21
N GLU A 245 -5.54 4.12 14.25
CA GLU A 245 -5.66 5.57 14.48
C GLU A 245 -4.29 6.23 14.73
N ALA A 246 -3.44 5.61 15.54
CA ALA A 246 -2.08 6.07 15.80
C ALA A 246 -1.22 6.04 14.52
N THR A 247 -1.35 4.98 13.71
CA THR A 247 -0.66 4.85 12.43
C THR A 247 -1.14 5.92 11.45
N HIS A 248 -2.46 6.15 11.37
CA HIS A 248 -3.07 7.20 10.57
C HIS A 248 -2.54 8.57 10.97
N ALA A 249 -2.54 8.91 12.26
CA ALA A 249 -2.03 10.19 12.74
C ALA A 249 -0.57 10.45 12.31
N VAL A 250 0.27 9.42 12.29
CA VAL A 250 1.64 9.52 11.77
C VAL A 250 1.65 9.69 10.25
N VAL A 251 0.88 8.90 9.50
CA VAL A 251 0.76 9.00 8.03
C VAL A 251 0.28 10.39 7.60
N SER A 252 -0.75 10.96 8.23
CA SER A 252 -1.23 12.30 7.87
C SER A 252 -0.14 13.36 8.05
N ARG A 253 0.72 13.25 9.07
CA ARG A 253 1.87 14.16 9.26
C ARG A 253 3.03 13.88 8.29
N ILE A 254 3.19 12.63 7.87
CA ILE A 254 4.14 12.26 6.81
C ILE A 254 3.71 12.87 5.47
N VAL A 255 2.41 12.89 5.17
CA VAL A 255 1.87 13.47 3.92
C VAL A 255 1.85 15.00 3.98
N ASP A 256 1.53 15.59 5.12
CA ASP A 256 1.48 17.05 5.32
C ASP A 256 2.79 17.75 4.89
N GLN A 257 2.72 18.59 3.86
CA GLN A 257 3.89 19.27 3.31
C GLN A 257 4.56 20.27 4.28
N LYS A 258 3.84 20.73 5.32
CA LYS A 258 4.37 21.69 6.31
C LYS A 258 5.32 21.05 7.31
N SER A 259 5.10 19.76 7.62
CA SER A 259 5.85 19.02 8.63
C SER A 259 7.01 18.24 8.00
N ARG A 260 8.24 18.58 8.38
CA ARG A 260 9.46 17.87 7.91
C ARG A 260 10.13 17.02 8.97
N VAL A 261 9.80 17.27 10.23
CA VAL A 261 10.21 16.45 11.37
C VAL A 261 8.95 15.98 12.07
N ILE A 262 8.79 14.67 12.19
CA ILE A 262 7.67 14.04 12.87
C ILE A 262 8.24 13.26 14.05
N THR A 263 7.77 13.55 15.26
CA THR A 263 8.19 12.84 16.47
C THR A 263 7.02 12.07 17.05
N LEU A 264 7.13 10.75 17.08
CA LEU A 264 6.21 9.87 17.77
C LEU A 264 6.65 9.71 19.23
N THR A 265 5.80 10.17 20.14
CA THR A 265 6.03 10.15 21.60
C THR A 265 5.07 9.21 22.33
N GLY A 266 5.45 8.83 23.55
CA GLY A 266 4.72 7.86 24.36
C GLY A 266 5.63 7.15 25.36
N GLU A 267 5.03 6.39 26.26
CA GLU A 267 5.74 5.68 27.33
C GLU A 267 6.71 4.59 26.82
N ALA A 268 7.56 4.08 27.71
CA ALA A 268 8.41 2.95 27.39
C ALA A 268 7.55 1.70 27.10
N GLY A 269 7.90 0.93 26.05
CA GLY A 269 7.17 -0.30 25.71
C GLY A 269 5.81 -0.12 25.02
N ILE A 270 5.28 1.10 24.89
CA ILE A 270 3.92 1.37 24.37
C ILE A 270 3.69 1.01 22.87
N GLY A 271 4.76 0.65 22.13
CA GLY A 271 4.68 0.24 20.72
C GLY A 271 5.05 1.31 19.69
N ARG A 272 5.72 2.41 20.08
CA ARG A 272 6.11 3.50 19.14
C ARG A 272 6.84 3.01 17.89
N ARG A 273 7.79 2.07 18.06
CA ARG A 273 8.57 1.54 16.93
C ARG A 273 7.66 0.85 15.90
N GLU A 274 6.72 0.04 16.36
CA GLU A 274 5.80 -0.70 15.49
C GLU A 274 4.89 0.24 14.70
N VAL A 275 4.35 1.28 15.35
CA VAL A 275 3.53 2.32 14.68
C VAL A 275 4.35 3.07 13.63
N ALA A 276 5.60 3.44 13.94
CA ALA A 276 6.48 4.12 12.99
C ALA A 276 6.83 3.24 11.77
N VAL A 277 7.11 1.95 12.00
CA VAL A 277 7.35 0.99 10.91
C VAL A 277 6.11 0.82 10.05
N ALA A 278 4.92 0.66 10.65
CA ALA A 278 3.66 0.51 9.91
C ALA A 278 3.31 1.74 9.07
N ALA A 279 3.46 2.94 9.63
CA ALA A 279 3.23 4.18 8.88
C ALA A 279 4.24 4.34 7.72
N SER A 280 5.48 3.89 7.91
CA SER A 280 6.51 3.92 6.88
C SER A 280 6.25 2.90 5.78
N GLN A 281 5.78 1.70 6.13
CA GLN A 281 5.37 0.66 5.16
C GLN A 281 4.16 1.12 4.35
N TYR A 282 3.18 1.78 4.99
CA TYR A 282 2.08 2.44 4.29
C TYR A 282 2.60 3.44 3.23
N ALA A 283 3.56 4.29 3.62
CA ALA A 283 4.16 5.27 2.73
C ALA A 283 4.94 4.66 1.55
N VAL A 284 5.62 3.52 1.77
CA VAL A 284 6.32 2.75 0.73
C VAL A 284 5.33 2.19 -0.29
N GLN A 285 4.23 1.58 0.16
CA GLN A 285 3.23 0.96 -0.70
C GLN A 285 2.50 1.98 -1.59
N ARG A 286 2.25 3.20 -1.08
CA ARG A 286 1.62 4.30 -1.83
C ARG A 286 2.64 5.17 -2.57
N GLN A 287 3.93 4.83 -2.52
CA GLN A 287 5.03 5.60 -3.14
C GLN A 287 5.02 7.10 -2.77
N ILE A 288 4.67 7.42 -1.52
CA ILE A 288 4.61 8.81 -1.03
C ILE A 288 5.97 9.48 -1.19
N PHE A 289 7.05 8.72 -0.95
CA PHE A 289 8.44 9.11 -1.20
C PHE A 289 8.99 8.30 -2.37
N ALA A 290 8.90 8.86 -3.58
CA ALA A 290 9.28 8.17 -4.81
C ALA A 290 10.75 7.69 -4.82
N ASP A 291 11.64 8.38 -4.11
CA ASP A 291 13.07 8.03 -4.11
C ASP A 291 13.47 7.06 -3.00
N GLY A 292 12.64 6.85 -1.98
CA GLY A 292 12.83 5.79 -0.99
C GLY A 292 12.50 6.14 0.45
N VAL A 293 12.51 5.11 1.29
CA VAL A 293 12.31 5.20 2.75
C VAL A 293 13.44 4.45 3.46
N VAL A 294 14.19 5.13 4.31
CA VAL A 294 15.38 4.57 4.96
C VAL A 294 15.16 4.40 6.46
N TYR A 295 15.19 3.16 6.92
CA TYR A 295 15.26 2.81 8.33
C TYR A 295 16.69 2.96 8.85
N ILE A 296 16.88 3.85 9.82
CA ILE A 296 18.18 4.20 10.41
C ILE A 296 18.35 3.44 11.72
N ASP A 297 19.44 2.67 11.80
CA ASP A 297 19.82 1.96 13.02
C ASP A 297 20.65 2.90 13.93
N LEU A 298 19.98 3.52 14.90
CA LEU A 298 20.59 4.46 15.83
C LEU A 298 21.55 3.82 16.85
N SER A 299 21.71 2.49 16.85
CA SER A 299 22.78 1.83 17.62
C SER A 299 24.17 2.03 17.00
N ARG A 300 24.22 2.43 15.71
CA ARG A 300 25.46 2.67 14.97
C ARG A 300 26.00 4.08 15.20
N SER A 301 27.27 4.27 14.82
CA SER A 301 27.88 5.60 14.78
C SER A 301 27.21 6.49 13.73
N PRO A 302 26.91 7.78 14.00
CA PRO A 302 26.29 8.68 13.03
C PRO A 302 27.10 8.83 11.74
N ARG A 303 28.42 8.64 11.82
CA ARG A 303 29.33 8.65 10.66
C ARG A 303 28.97 7.58 9.62
N THR A 304 28.58 6.39 10.07
CA THR A 304 28.25 5.28 9.17
C THR A 304 26.84 5.39 8.59
N LEU A 305 25.97 6.23 9.17
CA LEU A 305 24.61 6.46 8.68
C LEU A 305 24.60 7.10 7.28
N VAL A 306 25.59 7.93 6.96
CA VAL A 306 25.74 8.52 5.61
C VAL A 306 25.88 7.42 4.56
N GLY A 307 26.74 6.43 4.85
CA GLY A 307 26.94 5.27 4.00
C GLY A 307 25.68 4.40 3.90
N GLN A 308 25.00 4.15 5.02
CA GLN A 308 23.74 3.41 5.05
C GLN A 308 22.66 4.07 4.18
N ILE A 309 22.46 5.39 4.31
CA ILE A 309 21.46 6.12 3.52
C ILE A 309 21.77 6.03 2.03
N ALA A 310 23.04 6.25 1.66
CA ALA A 310 23.44 6.18 0.26
C ALA A 310 23.31 4.77 -0.34
N GLU A 311 23.68 3.74 0.42
CA GLU A 311 23.55 2.34 0.02
C GLU A 311 22.09 1.96 -0.24
N VAL A 312 21.19 2.23 0.72
CA VAL A 312 19.76 1.91 0.58
C VAL A 312 19.15 2.65 -0.62
N LEU A 313 19.52 3.90 -0.85
CA LEU A 313 18.97 4.71 -1.94
C LEU A 313 19.67 4.48 -3.30
N GLY A 314 20.60 3.53 -3.40
CA GLY A 314 21.35 3.23 -4.64
C GLY A 314 22.17 4.42 -5.16
N ILE A 315 22.64 5.28 -4.27
CA ILE A 315 23.38 6.49 -4.63
C ILE A 315 24.85 6.11 -4.86
N ASN A 316 25.21 5.94 -6.14
CA ASN A 316 26.56 5.53 -6.58
C ASN A 316 27.69 6.35 -5.95
N SER A 317 28.78 5.66 -5.61
CA SER A 317 29.95 6.11 -4.86
C SER A 317 31.00 6.89 -5.66
N ASN A 318 30.81 7.15 -6.96
CA ASN A 318 31.80 7.91 -7.72
C ASN A 318 31.56 9.44 -7.65
N PRO A 319 32.61 10.26 -7.46
CA PRO A 319 32.58 11.66 -7.87
C PRO A 319 32.43 11.74 -9.41
N PRO A 320 31.99 12.88 -9.98
CA PRO A 320 31.91 13.02 -11.43
C PRO A 320 33.28 12.80 -12.05
N LYS A 321 33.46 11.68 -12.77
CA LYS A 321 34.57 11.48 -13.68
C LYS A 321 34.19 12.12 -15.01
N SER A 322 35.07 12.98 -15.49
CA SER A 322 35.10 13.54 -16.85
C SER A 322 34.78 12.49 -17.92
N GLU A 323 34.12 12.97 -18.97
CA GLU A 323 33.68 12.27 -20.18
C GLU A 323 34.64 11.17 -20.67
N GLY A 324 34.08 10.02 -21.03
CA GLY A 324 34.84 8.91 -21.61
C GLY A 324 33.97 7.74 -22.07
N LYS A 325 33.33 7.91 -23.23
CA LYS A 325 32.84 6.91 -24.22
C LYS A 325 32.10 5.64 -23.76
N LEU A 326 30.88 5.51 -24.28
CA LEU A 326 30.04 4.30 -24.37
C LEU A 326 30.80 3.06 -24.88
N LYS A 327 30.41 1.87 -24.38
CA LYS A 327 29.96 0.73 -25.23
C LYS A 327 28.89 -0.13 -24.52
N SER A 328 27.89 -0.50 -25.31
CA SER A 328 26.75 -1.40 -25.11
C SER A 328 27.11 -2.82 -24.65
N THR A 329 26.23 -3.56 -23.93
CA THR A 329 25.37 -4.66 -24.44
C THR A 329 24.48 -5.30 -23.35
N GLN A 330 23.25 -5.68 -23.76
CA GLN A 330 22.35 -6.76 -23.28
C GLN A 330 21.99 -6.91 -21.78
N ALA A 331 20.69 -6.72 -21.53
CA ALA A 331 19.99 -7.15 -20.33
C ALA A 331 19.51 -8.61 -20.48
N SER A 332 19.93 -9.47 -19.55
CA SER A 332 19.30 -10.77 -19.30
C SER A 332 19.29 -11.07 -17.80
N TYR A 333 18.17 -11.66 -17.38
CA TYR A 333 17.83 -12.21 -16.07
C TYR A 333 19.01 -12.75 -15.26
N ILE A 334 19.14 -12.33 -14.00
CA ILE A 334 19.83 -13.13 -12.96
C ILE A 334 19.05 -13.01 -11.64
N ASN A 335 18.49 -14.16 -11.24
CA ASN A 335 18.17 -14.50 -9.87
C ASN A 335 19.39 -15.25 -9.31
N SER A 336 19.74 -15.01 -8.04
CA SER A 336 20.84 -15.65 -7.27
C SER A 336 22.27 -15.50 -7.84
N ASP A 337 23.23 -15.17 -6.96
CA ASP A 337 24.68 -15.11 -7.20
C ASP A 337 25.28 -13.85 -7.84
N ILE A 338 25.12 -12.70 -7.17
CA ILE A 338 26.14 -11.63 -7.20
C ILE A 338 26.74 -11.50 -5.79
N LYS A 339 27.54 -12.49 -5.43
CA LYS A 339 28.67 -12.31 -4.51
C LYS A 339 29.90 -12.00 -5.37
N PHE A 340 30.67 -11.00 -4.94
CA PHE A 340 31.98 -10.63 -5.49
C PHE A 340 32.01 -10.02 -6.90
N ARG A 341 31.94 -8.69 -6.98
CA ARG A 341 33.09 -7.85 -7.35
C ARG A 341 32.74 -6.36 -7.43
N THR A 342 33.64 -5.56 -6.86
CA THR A 342 33.79 -4.10 -6.98
C THR A 342 32.73 -3.19 -6.35
N THR A 343 32.76 -3.10 -5.02
CA THR A 343 32.21 -1.96 -4.26
C THR A 343 33.16 -1.62 -3.12
N GLN A 344 33.92 -0.52 -3.27
CA GLN A 344 34.38 0.23 -2.11
C GLN A 344 33.12 0.88 -1.51
N THR A 345 32.63 0.33 -0.40
CA THR A 345 31.45 0.82 0.30
C THR A 345 31.75 2.17 0.96
N LEU A 346 30.78 3.08 0.99
CA LEU A 346 30.87 4.35 1.74
C LEU A 346 31.18 4.13 3.23
N GLN A 347 31.03 2.91 3.73
CA GLN A 347 31.50 2.50 5.06
C GLN A 347 33.02 2.68 5.21
N GLU A 348 33.83 2.28 4.22
CA GLU A 348 35.29 2.43 4.21
C GLU A 348 35.71 3.88 3.89
N LEU A 349 35.01 4.56 2.97
CA LEU A 349 35.27 5.97 2.63
C LEU A 349 34.85 6.95 3.75
N SER A 350 33.81 6.63 4.54
CA SER A 350 33.40 7.49 5.69
C SER A 350 34.45 7.53 6.81
N GLN A 351 35.35 6.55 6.85
CA GLN A 351 36.48 6.55 7.79
C GLN A 351 37.71 7.28 7.24
N ALA A 352 37.85 7.42 5.92
CA ALA A 352 39.02 8.06 5.28
C ALA A 352 38.80 9.52 4.84
N GLN A 353 37.55 9.96 4.63
CA GLN A 353 37.22 11.33 4.21
C GLN A 353 36.59 12.15 5.34
N PRO A 354 36.80 13.49 5.38
CA PRO A 354 36.09 14.37 6.30
C PRO A 354 34.56 14.21 6.17
N LEU A 355 33.88 13.99 7.29
CA LEU A 355 32.40 13.92 7.40
C LEU A 355 31.71 15.05 6.63
N THR A 356 32.24 16.27 6.71
CA THR A 356 31.64 17.44 6.05
C THR A 356 31.53 17.26 4.54
N LEU A 357 32.53 16.63 3.91
CA LEU A 357 32.54 16.37 2.48
C LEU A 357 31.57 15.25 2.10
N THR A 358 31.53 14.17 2.88
CA THR A 358 30.61 13.04 2.62
C THR A 358 29.15 13.46 2.82
N LEU A 359 28.87 14.25 3.86
CA LEU A 359 27.55 14.85 4.13
C LEU A 359 27.13 15.82 3.03
N THR A 360 28.05 16.66 2.55
CA THR A 360 27.75 17.60 1.46
C THR A 360 27.46 16.87 0.16
N SER A 361 28.26 15.85 -0.17
CA SER A 361 28.03 14.99 -1.34
C SER A 361 26.68 14.29 -1.27
N LEU A 362 26.33 13.70 -0.13
CA LEU A 362 25.03 13.06 0.07
C LEU A 362 23.89 14.08 -0.06
N ALA A 363 23.99 15.23 0.61
CA ALA A 363 22.98 16.28 0.54
C ALA A 363 22.74 16.75 -0.89
N THR A 364 23.79 17.01 -1.67
CA THR A 364 23.67 17.40 -3.08
C THR A 364 22.92 16.35 -3.90
N LYS A 365 23.21 15.05 -3.69
CA LYS A 365 22.53 13.96 -4.39
C LYS A 365 21.07 13.74 -3.93
N LEU A 366 20.69 14.29 -2.77
CA LEU A 366 19.33 14.24 -2.22
C LEU A 366 18.50 15.51 -2.47
N GLN A 367 19.10 16.59 -3.00
CA GLN A 367 18.43 17.90 -3.16
C GLN A 367 17.10 17.82 -3.93
N THR A 368 17.04 17.00 -4.97
CA THR A 368 15.85 16.82 -5.82
C THR A 368 15.02 15.59 -5.45
N LYS A 369 15.42 14.83 -4.44
CA LYS A 369 14.81 13.56 -4.07
C LYS A 369 13.77 13.73 -2.96
N ARG A 370 12.72 12.91 -2.99
CA ARG A 370 11.73 12.76 -1.93
C ARG A 370 12.02 11.51 -1.12
N VAL A 371 12.55 11.66 0.09
CA VAL A 371 13.00 10.57 0.96
C VAL A 371 12.45 10.72 2.37
N LEU A 372 12.01 9.61 2.97
CA LEU A 372 11.69 9.54 4.39
C LEU A 372 12.80 8.82 5.15
N LEU A 373 13.36 9.47 6.17
CA LEU A 373 14.29 8.87 7.12
C LEU A 373 13.52 8.45 8.37
N VAL A 374 13.64 7.20 8.79
CA VAL A 374 12.93 6.62 9.94
C VAL A 374 13.96 6.25 11.00
N ALA A 375 14.00 6.98 12.11
CA ALA A 375 15.00 6.84 13.15
C ALA A 375 14.35 6.52 14.52
N PRO A 376 14.00 5.25 14.77
CA PRO A 376 13.30 4.87 15.99
C PRO A 376 14.24 4.75 17.20
N GLY A 377 13.76 5.11 18.39
CA GLY A 377 14.46 4.92 19.67
C GLY A 377 15.46 6.03 19.99
N LEU A 378 15.23 7.24 19.51
CA LEU A 378 16.19 8.33 19.59
C LEU A 378 16.57 8.71 21.02
N SER A 379 15.61 8.78 21.95
CA SER A 379 15.93 9.08 23.36
C SER A 379 16.90 8.06 23.96
N ASP A 380 16.73 6.77 23.65
CA ASP A 380 17.57 5.73 24.21
C ASP A 380 18.97 5.76 23.58
N ALA A 381 19.07 6.07 22.28
CA ALA A 381 20.35 6.28 21.60
C ALA A 381 21.12 7.46 22.20
N VAL A 382 20.47 8.62 22.33
CA VAL A 382 21.03 9.85 22.92
C VAL A 382 21.48 9.62 24.38
N LYS A 383 20.72 8.83 25.16
CA LYS A 383 21.08 8.51 26.56
C LYS A 383 22.32 7.63 26.66
N LYS A 384 22.51 6.70 25.71
CA LYS A 384 23.63 5.74 25.69
C LYS A 384 24.88 6.30 24.99
N SER A 385 24.75 7.42 24.28
CA SER A 385 25.82 7.98 23.45
C SER A 385 26.69 9.00 24.20
N ASN A 386 27.91 9.22 23.68
CA ASN A 386 28.76 10.34 24.09
C ASN A 386 28.28 11.68 23.45
N PRO A 387 28.82 12.84 23.87
CA PRO A 387 28.49 14.13 23.26
C PRO A 387 28.80 14.21 21.75
N ASP A 388 29.94 13.67 21.30
CA ASP A 388 30.35 13.65 19.89
C ASP A 388 29.31 12.97 18.97
N TRP A 389 28.67 11.90 19.44
CA TRP A 389 27.58 11.24 18.72
C TRP A 389 26.40 12.19 18.50
N ARG A 390 26.02 12.96 19.53
CA ARG A 390 24.88 13.90 19.46
C ARG A 390 25.16 15.01 18.48
N ASP A 391 26.35 15.61 18.57
CA ASP A 391 26.77 16.69 17.68
C ASP A 391 26.87 16.22 16.23
N THR A 392 27.42 15.02 16.00
CA THR A 392 27.53 14.45 14.65
C THR A 392 26.15 14.13 14.06
N PHE A 393 25.25 13.53 14.85
CA PHE A 393 23.89 13.23 14.39
C PHE A 393 23.10 14.51 14.12
N ASN A 394 23.25 15.54 14.96
CA ASN A 394 22.65 16.85 14.73
C ASN A 394 23.14 17.49 13.44
N ALA A 395 24.46 17.54 13.22
CA ALA A 395 25.04 18.07 11.99
C ALA A 395 24.53 17.33 10.73
N LEU A 396 24.40 16.00 10.80
CA LEU A 396 23.81 15.18 9.73
C LEU A 396 22.37 15.61 9.44
N ILE A 397 21.50 15.64 10.46
CA ILE A 397 20.08 15.95 10.28
C ILE A 397 19.88 17.40 9.83
N GLU A 398 20.59 18.36 10.42
CA GLU A 398 20.54 19.76 10.03
C GLU A 398 20.98 19.96 8.58
N LYS A 399 22.06 19.29 8.14
CA LYS A 399 22.52 19.37 6.75
C LYS A 399 21.48 18.81 5.79
N LEU A 400 20.95 17.62 6.06
CA LEU A 400 19.98 16.96 5.19
C LEU A 400 18.67 17.72 5.13
N LEU A 401 18.10 18.11 6.27
CA LEU A 401 16.85 18.84 6.30
C LEU A 401 17.03 20.27 5.80
N GLY A 402 18.13 20.96 6.11
CA GLY A 402 18.40 22.31 5.63
C GLY A 402 18.64 22.40 4.11
N SER A 403 19.25 21.37 3.51
CA SER A 403 19.64 21.39 2.09
C SER A 403 18.69 20.65 1.16
N CYS A 404 17.84 19.74 1.66
CA CYS A 404 17.06 18.84 0.82
C CYS A 404 15.56 18.94 1.17
N LEU A 405 14.79 19.77 0.46
CA LEU A 405 13.37 20.04 0.79
C LEU A 405 12.48 18.80 0.78
N GLY A 406 12.78 17.82 -0.08
CA GLY A 406 12.05 16.55 -0.17
C GLY A 406 12.40 15.52 0.90
N VAL A 407 13.37 15.79 1.77
CA VAL A 407 13.74 14.91 2.88
C VAL A 407 12.89 15.21 4.11
N LYS A 408 12.27 14.17 4.67
CA LYS A 408 11.56 14.18 5.96
C LYS A 408 12.18 13.21 6.95
N LEU A 409 12.00 13.50 8.23
CA LEU A 409 12.49 12.67 9.33
C LEU A 409 11.31 12.26 10.23
N LEU A 410 11.10 10.94 10.38
CA LEU A 410 10.24 10.34 11.40
C LEU A 410 11.11 9.76 12.51
N VAL A 411 10.91 10.22 13.74
CA VAL A 411 11.62 9.70 14.92
C VAL A 411 10.64 9.13 15.93
N THR A 412 11.08 8.12 16.68
CA THR A 412 10.38 7.72 17.91
C THR A 412 11.23 8.09 19.11
N SER A 413 10.62 8.78 20.07
CA SER A 413 11.32 9.40 21.20
C SER A 413 10.39 9.52 22.40
N ARG A 414 10.92 9.59 23.63
CA ARG A 414 10.12 9.78 24.86
C ARG A 414 9.64 11.22 24.99
N VAL A 415 10.38 12.15 24.40
CA VAL A 415 10.12 13.59 24.39
C VAL A 415 10.32 14.13 22.97
N PRO A 416 9.77 15.32 22.65
CA PRO A 416 10.02 15.98 21.36
C PRO A 416 11.52 16.10 21.04
N ILE A 417 11.90 15.93 19.78
CA ILE A 417 13.32 15.95 19.37
C ILE A 417 13.95 17.33 19.61
N LYS A 418 13.17 18.42 19.54
CA LYS A 418 13.64 19.77 19.88
C LYS A 418 14.08 19.93 21.33
N SER A 419 13.61 19.08 22.24
CA SER A 419 14.10 19.08 23.63
C SER A 419 15.41 18.30 23.81
N LEU A 420 15.81 17.50 22.82
CA LEU A 420 16.98 16.63 22.91
C LEU A 420 18.16 17.12 22.08
N LEU A 421 17.89 17.66 20.89
CA LEU A 421 18.88 17.68 19.81
C LEU A 421 18.81 18.93 18.92
N LEU A 422 17.62 19.28 18.39
CA LEU A 422 17.50 20.36 17.39
C LEU A 422 17.38 21.75 18.07
N PRO A 423 18.09 22.79 17.59
CA PRO A 423 17.93 24.15 18.09
C PRO A 423 16.50 24.66 17.83
N LYS A 424 15.97 25.46 18.77
CA LYS A 424 14.56 25.91 18.80
C LYS A 424 14.06 26.64 17.52
N LYS A 425 14.94 27.08 16.62
CA LYS A 425 14.64 28.11 15.60
C LYS A 425 14.48 27.68 14.14
N SER A 426 14.75 26.43 13.69
CA SER A 426 14.85 26.21 12.22
C SER A 426 13.78 25.31 11.55
N LEU A 427 13.19 24.31 12.21
CA LEU A 427 12.29 23.36 11.54
C LEU A 427 10.98 23.14 12.29
N LEU A 428 9.86 23.05 11.56
CA LEU A 428 8.57 22.67 12.14
C LEU A 428 8.58 21.19 12.51
N GLU A 429 8.43 20.92 13.81
CA GLU A 429 8.28 19.58 14.37
C GLU A 429 6.79 19.33 14.62
N SER A 430 6.28 18.25 14.05
CA SER A 430 4.96 17.70 14.35
C SER A 430 5.11 16.58 15.37
N VAL A 431 4.54 16.76 16.55
CA VAL A 431 4.53 15.73 17.60
C VAL A 431 3.23 14.95 17.52
N VAL A 432 3.33 13.62 17.49
CA VAL A 432 2.21 12.69 17.60
C VAL A 432 2.43 11.88 18.87
N SER A 433 1.44 11.89 19.77
CA SER A 433 1.49 11.11 21.02
C SER A 433 0.68 9.84 20.86
N ILE A 434 1.22 8.72 21.33
CA ILE A 434 0.46 7.47 21.42
C ILE A 434 0.18 7.11 22.88
N PHE A 435 -1.03 6.60 23.08
CA PHE A 435 -1.59 6.32 24.39
C PHE A 435 -1.77 4.80 24.59
N PRO A 436 -2.03 4.36 25.82
CA PRO A 436 -2.45 2.98 26.09
C PRO A 436 -3.60 2.54 25.19
N LEU A 437 -3.60 1.26 24.82
CA LEU A 437 -4.72 0.67 24.07
C LEU A 437 -6.00 0.73 24.90
N GLU A 438 -7.14 0.84 24.22
CA GLU A 438 -8.42 0.59 24.89
C GLU A 438 -8.49 -0.85 25.39
N ARG A 439 -9.29 -1.09 26.44
CA ARG A 439 -9.37 -2.41 27.10
C ARG A 439 -9.71 -3.53 26.12
N SER A 440 -10.63 -3.30 25.19
CA SER A 440 -11.02 -4.26 24.15
C SER A 440 -9.84 -4.62 23.25
N GLN A 441 -9.14 -3.61 22.73
CA GLN A 441 -7.97 -3.79 21.86
C GLN A 441 -6.78 -4.44 22.58
N ALA A 442 -6.55 -4.06 23.84
CA ALA A 442 -5.51 -4.65 24.68
C ALA A 442 -5.80 -6.14 24.93
N LEU A 443 -7.07 -6.50 25.18
CA LEU A 443 -7.50 -7.88 25.33
C LEU A 443 -7.36 -8.67 24.04
N SER A 444 -7.77 -8.12 22.89
CA SER A 444 -7.55 -8.74 21.59
C SER A 444 -6.06 -8.98 21.30
N LEU A 445 -5.20 -8.00 21.61
CA LEU A 445 -3.75 -8.16 21.50
C LEU A 445 -3.21 -9.26 22.40
N PHE A 446 -3.65 -9.31 23.65
CA PHE A 446 -3.26 -10.33 24.61
C PHE A 446 -3.66 -11.74 24.13
N LEU A 447 -4.91 -11.90 23.67
CA LEU A 447 -5.42 -13.18 23.19
C LEU A 447 -4.74 -13.64 21.91
N ASN A 448 -4.54 -12.74 20.94
CA ASN A 448 -3.86 -13.08 19.69
C ASN A 448 -2.36 -13.36 19.87
N SER A 449 -1.76 -12.81 20.91
CA SER A 449 -0.35 -13.06 21.25
C SER A 449 -0.17 -14.27 22.19
N ALA A 450 -1.25 -14.87 22.67
CA ALA A 450 -1.18 -16.00 23.59
C ALA A 450 -0.63 -17.24 22.85
N PRO A 451 0.35 -17.96 23.42
CA PRO A 451 0.95 -19.12 22.76
C PRO A 451 -0.02 -20.31 22.62
N ARG A 452 -1.14 -20.28 23.35
CA ARG A 452 -2.25 -21.25 23.26
C ARG A 452 -3.58 -20.51 23.46
N PRO A 453 -4.68 -20.97 22.84
CA PRO A 453 -6.01 -20.40 23.07
C PRO A 453 -6.35 -20.46 24.57
N ILE A 454 -6.59 -19.30 25.19
CA ILE A 454 -6.78 -19.20 26.65
C ILE A 454 -8.16 -19.72 27.07
N PHE A 455 -9.16 -19.61 26.20
CA PHE A 455 -10.56 -19.88 26.56
C PHE A 455 -11.20 -21.07 25.84
N GLY A 456 -10.42 -21.89 25.13
CA GLY A 456 -10.96 -22.95 24.25
C GLY A 456 -11.86 -22.46 23.10
N ARG A 457 -12.09 -21.14 23.00
CA ARG A 457 -12.82 -20.44 21.96
C ARG A 457 -11.87 -19.52 21.20
N ASP A 458 -12.09 -19.39 19.90
CA ASP A 458 -11.33 -18.50 19.04
C ASP A 458 -11.97 -17.10 19.00
N PHE A 459 -11.44 -16.18 19.80
CA PHE A 459 -11.90 -14.80 19.85
C PHE A 459 -11.33 -13.91 18.74
N THR A 460 -10.48 -14.44 17.85
CA THR A 460 -9.92 -13.69 16.73
C THR A 460 -11.00 -13.21 15.75
N THR A 461 -12.12 -13.93 15.69
CA THR A 461 -13.23 -13.68 14.75
C THR A 461 -14.32 -12.76 15.31
N ASN A 462 -14.34 -12.49 16.62
CA ASN A 462 -15.32 -11.61 17.26
C ASN A 462 -14.75 -10.81 18.45
N PRO A 463 -14.05 -9.69 18.18
CA PRO A 463 -13.46 -8.84 19.22
C PRO A 463 -14.47 -8.25 20.22
N GLN A 464 -15.73 -8.11 19.82
CA GLN A 464 -16.80 -7.60 20.70
C GLN A 464 -17.20 -8.62 21.78
N GLU A 465 -17.11 -9.91 21.48
CA GLU A 465 -17.33 -10.98 22.45
C GLU A 465 -16.20 -11.03 23.47
N ALA A 466 -14.95 -10.83 23.02
CA ALA A 466 -13.82 -10.67 23.93
C ALA A 466 -14.02 -9.47 24.87
N ALA A 467 -14.54 -8.35 24.38
CA ALA A 467 -14.79 -7.16 25.20
C ALA A 467 -15.83 -7.36 26.32
N GLN A 468 -16.65 -8.42 26.25
CA GLN A 468 -17.62 -8.79 27.29
C GLN A 468 -17.02 -9.68 28.38
N LEU A 469 -15.78 -10.18 28.21
CA LEU A 469 -15.11 -11.01 29.20
C LEU A 469 -14.89 -10.23 30.50
N THR A 470 -15.44 -10.77 31.58
CA THR A 470 -15.31 -10.24 32.93
C THR A 470 -14.09 -10.84 33.63
N ARG A 471 -13.75 -10.29 34.81
CA ARG A 471 -12.75 -10.91 35.69
C ARG A 471 -13.12 -12.32 36.15
N HIS A 472 -14.40 -12.71 36.04
CA HIS A 472 -14.84 -14.04 36.44
C HIS A 472 -14.67 -15.08 35.34
N ASP A 473 -14.57 -14.61 34.09
CA ASP A 473 -14.32 -15.45 32.91
C ASP A 473 -12.82 -15.72 32.70
N MET A 474 -11.94 -14.87 33.24
CA MET A 474 -10.47 -14.98 33.27
C MET A 474 -10.00 -15.75 34.49
#